data_AF-A0A8B6CKS3-F1
#
_entry.id   AF-A0A8B6CKS3-F1
#
_cell.length_a   1.000
_cell.length_b   1.000
_cell.length_c   1.000
_cell.angle_alpha   90.00
_cell.angle_beta   90.00
_cell.angle_gamma   90.00
#
_symmetry.space_group_name_H-M   'P 1'
#
loop_
_entity.id
_entity.type
_entity.pdbx_description
1 polymer ?
#
loop_
_entity_poly.entity_id
_entity_poly.type
_entity_poly.pdbx_seq_one_letter_code
_entity_poly.pdbx_strand_id
1 'polypeptide(L)'
;MASLDELYNKLKKGDSHSLLKKYLTQDVYDKLKGLKSKLGGTLADCIRSGCENLHSHCGVYACDPEGYDTFADLLHPVIKDYHKVPEVKHPKPDFGDLSNLGFGDLDPKNEYILSTRVRVGRSHAAFAFPPVSSKEDKVEMEKQSVAALNSLTGELAGEYFPLEGMTKEVQTQLTADHFLFNDHDSCLRSAGGYNDWPTGRGIFFNKNKTFLVWVNEEDHLRLISMQKGGNLKEIYTRLVNCIKENLTLTLQFKRALQFRHFIMISTTANNIIHTKPTKNNVNVRCKTCDLRNSVQPKLIKNHDTNDQNKACIVVCLTELNNSLSVCDKLFYEFLSDICRSDRSLLKTFRRNQSYFIKFLFMACDASLKDKVEMEKQSVAALNSLTGELAGEYFPLEGMTKEVQTQLTADHFLFNDHDSCLRSAGGYNDWPTGRGIFFNKNKTFLVWVNEEDHLRLISMQKGGNLKEIYTRLVNAIKEMEKKLTFAHHDKLGYLTFCPTNLGTTLRASVHIKIPKLSATPDFKDICEKLNLQPRGTDGENTENKGGVYDISNKRRLGLTEIEAIQEMRKGTDDSKNVQEDVSFMRRKTSSYVH
;
A
#
# COMPACT_ATOMS: atom_id res chain seq x y z
N MET A 1 11.85 34.67 -15.71
CA MET A 1 11.83 33.24 -15.29
C MET A 1 12.87 33.06 -14.20
N ALA A 2 12.60 32.21 -13.20
CA ALA A 2 13.59 31.88 -12.18
C ALA A 2 14.86 31.29 -12.82
N SER A 3 16.01 31.67 -12.28
CA SER A 3 17.33 31.15 -12.65
C SER A 3 17.48 29.69 -12.24
N LEU A 4 18.43 28.99 -12.85
CA LEU A 4 18.72 27.60 -12.54
C LEU A 4 19.10 27.40 -11.05
N ASP A 5 19.92 28.31 -10.51
CA ASP A 5 20.32 28.28 -9.09
C ASP A 5 19.11 28.46 -8.15
N GLU A 6 18.18 29.35 -8.47
CA GLU A 6 16.96 29.55 -7.67
C GLU A 6 16.08 28.30 -7.69
N LEU A 7 15.90 27.67 -8.86
CA LEU A 7 15.14 26.42 -8.99
C LEU A 7 15.76 25.31 -8.15
N TYR A 8 17.08 25.10 -8.29
CA TYR A 8 17.80 24.07 -7.54
C TYR A 8 17.73 24.30 -6.03
N ASN A 9 17.92 25.55 -5.58
CA ASN A 9 17.83 25.90 -4.17
C ASN A 9 16.41 25.71 -3.62
N LYS A 10 15.37 26.06 -4.40
CA LYS A 10 13.97 25.83 -4.03
C LYS A 10 13.68 24.34 -3.86
N LEU A 11 14.12 23.51 -4.80
CA LEU A 11 14.00 22.06 -4.70
C LEU A 11 14.76 21.53 -3.47
N LYS A 12 15.99 21.99 -3.21
CA LYS A 12 16.83 21.52 -2.09
C LYS A 12 16.22 21.84 -0.72
N LYS A 13 15.68 23.04 -0.54
CA LYS A 13 15.04 23.49 0.71
C LYS A 13 13.60 23.00 0.85
N GLY A 14 12.92 22.78 -0.27
CA GLY A 14 11.53 22.34 -0.30
C GLY A 14 11.34 20.89 0.12
N ASP A 15 10.19 20.63 0.73
CA ASP A 15 9.70 19.29 1.04
C ASP A 15 9.13 18.66 -0.23
N SER A 16 9.92 17.82 -0.89
CA SER A 16 9.56 17.11 -2.12
C SER A 16 9.99 15.66 -2.02
N HIS A 17 9.11 14.76 -2.43
CA HIS A 17 9.39 13.32 -2.55
C HIS A 17 9.56 12.89 -4.01
N SER A 18 9.81 13.85 -4.91
CA SER A 18 9.95 13.61 -6.34
C SER A 18 11.19 12.79 -6.71
N LEU A 19 11.13 12.07 -7.83
CA LEU A 19 12.32 11.44 -8.42
C LEU A 19 13.38 12.48 -8.81
N LEU A 20 12.95 13.67 -9.25
CA LEU A 20 13.84 14.82 -9.44
C LEU A 20 14.67 15.09 -8.18
N LYS A 21 14.02 15.25 -7.02
CA LYS A 21 14.69 15.51 -5.74
C LYS A 21 15.66 14.38 -5.37
N LYS A 22 15.28 13.13 -5.64
CA LYS A 22 16.09 11.95 -5.36
C LYS A 22 17.38 11.90 -6.20
N TYR A 23 17.31 12.28 -7.48
CA TYR A 23 18.40 12.07 -8.44
C TYR A 23 19.18 13.33 -8.81
N LEU A 24 18.64 14.53 -8.60
CA LEU A 24 19.39 15.78 -8.78
C LEU A 24 20.26 16.08 -7.55
N THR A 25 21.31 15.29 -7.38
CA THR A 25 22.33 15.53 -6.35
C THR A 25 23.16 16.77 -6.69
N GLN A 26 23.96 17.25 -5.73
CA GLN A 26 24.88 18.36 -5.96
C GLN A 26 25.86 18.06 -7.11
N ASP A 27 26.42 16.85 -7.13
CA ASP A 27 27.35 16.41 -8.19
C ASP A 27 26.69 16.38 -9.57
N VAL A 28 25.46 15.86 -9.66
CA VAL A 28 24.69 15.84 -10.92
C VAL A 28 24.34 17.26 -11.35
N TYR A 29 23.94 18.12 -10.41
CA TYR A 29 23.67 19.52 -10.69
C TYR A 29 24.91 20.24 -11.24
N ASP A 30 26.06 20.12 -10.58
CA ASP A 30 27.30 20.78 -10.98
C ASP A 30 27.81 20.30 -12.33
N LYS A 31 27.60 19.01 -12.65
CA LYS A 31 27.94 18.43 -13.96
C LYS A 31 27.05 18.96 -15.08
N LEU A 32 25.76 19.16 -14.82
CA LEU A 32 24.76 19.45 -15.86
C LEU A 32 24.44 20.94 -16.03
N LYS A 33 24.72 21.81 -15.04
CA LYS A 33 24.25 23.20 -15.00
C LYS A 33 24.69 24.10 -16.17
N GLY A 34 25.82 23.77 -16.80
CA GLY A 34 26.37 24.53 -17.94
C GLY A 34 26.00 23.97 -19.31
N LEU A 35 25.31 22.82 -19.37
CA LEU A 35 25.04 22.14 -20.63
C LEU A 35 23.83 22.73 -21.36
N LYS A 36 23.88 22.69 -22.68
CA LYS A 36 22.78 23.02 -23.58
C LYS A 36 22.66 21.97 -24.68
N SER A 37 21.44 21.58 -25.02
CA SER A 37 21.17 20.74 -26.21
C SER A 37 21.37 21.56 -27.50
N LYS A 38 21.37 20.90 -28.66
CA LYS A 38 21.46 21.60 -29.97
C LYS A 38 20.31 22.55 -30.23
N LEU A 39 19.12 22.26 -29.67
CA LEU A 39 17.94 23.12 -29.80
C LEU A 39 17.85 24.16 -28.68
N GLY A 40 18.92 24.33 -27.89
CA GLY A 40 19.03 25.39 -26.89
C GLY A 40 18.44 25.07 -25.53
N GLY A 41 17.96 23.84 -25.32
CA GLY A 41 17.40 23.37 -24.06
C GLY A 41 18.41 23.25 -22.95
N THR A 42 18.03 23.69 -21.76
CA THR A 42 18.88 23.76 -20.57
C THR A 42 18.39 22.84 -19.46
N LEU A 43 19.23 22.60 -18.45
CA LEU A 43 18.81 21.88 -17.25
C LEU A 43 17.62 22.58 -16.56
N ALA A 44 17.55 23.92 -16.61
CA ALA A 44 16.46 24.68 -15.99
C ALA A 44 15.12 24.30 -16.61
N ASP A 45 15.07 24.16 -17.94
CA ASP A 45 13.86 23.75 -18.67
C ASP A 45 13.42 22.35 -18.27
N CYS A 46 14.37 21.46 -17.97
CA CYS A 46 14.05 20.10 -17.55
C CYS A 46 13.49 19.99 -16.13
N ILE A 47 13.94 20.84 -15.20
CA ILE A 47 13.65 20.69 -13.76
C ILE A 47 12.61 21.69 -13.22
N ARG A 48 12.27 22.74 -14.00
CA ARG A 48 11.42 23.86 -13.55
C ARG A 48 10.12 23.37 -12.90
N SER A 49 9.44 22.44 -13.56
CA SER A 49 8.17 21.90 -13.10
C SER A 49 8.25 21.30 -11.69
N GLY A 50 9.21 20.40 -11.42
CA GLY A 50 9.36 19.80 -10.09
C GLY A 50 9.88 20.76 -9.03
N CYS A 51 10.64 21.79 -9.42
CA CYS A 51 11.10 22.83 -8.51
C CYS A 51 9.96 23.80 -8.12
N GLU A 52 9.02 24.04 -9.03
CA GLU A 52 7.85 24.89 -8.77
C GLU A 52 6.71 24.12 -8.10
N ASN A 53 6.56 22.83 -8.41
CA ASN A 53 5.50 21.94 -7.94
C ASN A 53 6.10 20.79 -7.13
N LEU A 54 6.46 21.07 -5.87
CA LEU A 54 7.18 20.11 -5.00
C LEU A 54 6.40 18.81 -4.71
N HIS A 55 5.08 18.83 -4.92
CA HIS A 55 4.18 17.67 -4.80
C HIS A 55 4.26 16.71 -6.00
N SER A 56 4.95 17.07 -7.09
CA SER A 56 5.09 16.21 -8.28
C SER A 56 5.83 14.92 -7.92
N HIS A 57 5.32 13.77 -8.39
CA HIS A 57 5.99 12.48 -8.18
C HIS A 57 7.28 12.35 -9.01
N CYS A 58 7.27 12.81 -10.26
CA CYS A 58 8.44 12.72 -11.15
C CYS A 58 9.30 13.98 -11.07
N GLY A 59 8.71 15.14 -11.38
CA GLY A 59 9.35 16.46 -11.31
C GLY A 59 10.22 16.86 -12.50
N VAL A 60 10.48 15.99 -13.48
CA VAL A 60 11.27 16.31 -14.69
C VAL A 60 10.43 16.27 -15.97
N TYR A 61 10.77 17.15 -16.91
CA TYR A 61 10.36 17.11 -18.30
C TYR A 61 11.63 17.17 -19.18
N ALA A 62 11.60 16.63 -20.39
CA ALA A 62 12.72 16.84 -21.31
C ALA A 62 12.52 18.16 -22.06
N CYS A 63 13.59 18.91 -22.29
CA CYS A 63 13.55 20.16 -23.04
C CYS A 63 13.33 19.95 -24.54
N ASP A 64 13.90 18.89 -25.10
CA ASP A 64 13.82 18.49 -26.51
C ASP A 64 14.31 17.03 -26.68
N PRO A 65 14.24 16.45 -27.89
CA PRO A 65 14.65 15.06 -28.11
C PRO A 65 16.10 14.72 -27.71
N GLU A 66 17.05 15.65 -27.87
CA GLU A 66 18.46 15.45 -27.49
C GLU A 66 18.70 15.74 -26.00
N GLY A 67 17.76 16.42 -25.33
CA GLY A 67 17.79 16.62 -23.88
C GLY A 67 17.92 15.32 -23.09
N TYR A 68 17.38 14.20 -23.60
CA TYR A 68 17.56 12.87 -22.97
C TYR A 68 19.03 12.43 -22.92
N ASP A 69 19.80 12.71 -23.96
CA ASP A 69 21.23 12.39 -24.03
C ASP A 69 22.07 13.45 -23.29
N THR A 70 21.74 14.73 -23.48
CA THR A 70 22.46 15.87 -22.88
C THR A 70 22.38 15.86 -21.35
N PHE A 71 21.21 15.48 -20.80
CA PHE A 71 20.95 15.44 -19.36
C PHE A 71 20.78 14.00 -18.83
N ALA A 72 21.43 13.03 -19.50
CA ALA A 72 21.32 11.61 -19.19
C ALA A 72 21.65 11.26 -17.73
N ASP A 73 22.62 11.95 -17.10
CA ASP A 73 22.99 11.69 -15.70
C ASP A 73 21.86 11.97 -14.70
N LEU A 74 20.88 12.80 -15.08
CA LEU A 74 19.66 13.02 -14.31
C LEU A 74 18.51 12.16 -14.84
N LEU A 75 18.24 12.23 -16.15
CA LEU A 75 17.04 11.65 -16.74
C LEU A 75 17.08 10.13 -16.75
N HIS A 76 18.23 9.49 -17.00
CA HIS A 76 18.32 8.02 -17.03
C HIS A 76 18.07 7.38 -15.67
N PRO A 77 18.66 7.85 -14.55
CA PRO A 77 18.31 7.34 -13.22
C PRO A 77 16.82 7.51 -12.88
N VAL A 78 16.23 8.68 -13.17
CA VAL A 78 14.80 8.92 -12.98
C VAL A 78 13.97 7.90 -13.76
N ILE A 79 14.31 7.66 -15.04
CA ILE A 79 13.60 6.72 -15.89
C ILE A 79 13.74 5.28 -15.40
N LYS A 80 14.95 4.84 -15.04
CA LYS A 80 15.19 3.51 -14.48
C LYS A 80 14.37 3.27 -13.22
N ASP A 81 14.32 4.24 -12.32
CA ASP A 81 13.54 4.13 -11.09
C ASP A 81 12.04 4.14 -11.36
N TYR A 82 11.55 5.08 -12.17
CA TYR A 82 10.12 5.17 -12.48
C TYR A 82 9.60 3.90 -13.16
N HIS A 83 10.34 3.39 -14.15
CA HIS A 83 9.95 2.21 -14.93
C HIS A 83 10.41 0.88 -14.34
N LYS A 84 11.16 0.90 -13.23
CA LYS A 84 11.70 -0.29 -12.57
C LYS A 84 12.51 -1.18 -13.51
N VAL A 85 13.34 -0.57 -14.35
CA VAL A 85 14.20 -1.26 -15.31
C VAL A 85 15.68 -1.11 -14.94
N PRO A 86 16.50 -2.17 -15.15
CA PRO A 86 17.93 -2.11 -14.84
C PRO A 86 18.68 -1.19 -15.81
N GLU A 87 18.20 -1.13 -17.05
CA GLU A 87 18.82 -0.37 -18.14
C GLU A 87 17.78 0.42 -18.91
N VAL A 88 18.24 1.56 -19.41
CA VAL A 88 17.52 2.41 -20.35
C VAL A 88 17.60 1.76 -21.73
N LYS A 89 16.70 0.84 -22.03
CA LYS A 89 16.69 0.12 -23.31
C LYS A 89 15.27 -0.30 -23.68
N HIS A 90 14.92 -0.18 -24.95
CA HIS A 90 13.60 -0.54 -25.46
C HIS A 90 13.73 -1.33 -26.78
N PRO A 91 12.91 -2.37 -27.01
CA PRO A 91 12.89 -3.08 -28.29
C PRO A 91 12.39 -2.19 -29.44
N LYS A 92 12.53 -2.69 -30.68
CA LYS A 92 11.91 -2.03 -31.84
C LYS A 92 10.38 -2.05 -31.70
N PRO A 93 9.66 -1.05 -32.21
CA PRO A 93 8.20 -1.05 -32.19
C PRO A 93 7.65 -2.26 -32.94
N ASP A 94 6.75 -2.97 -32.27
CA ASP A 94 6.01 -4.09 -32.83
C ASP A 94 4.55 -3.95 -32.38
N PHE A 95 3.64 -3.77 -33.34
CA PHE A 95 2.21 -3.68 -33.07
C PHE A 95 1.51 -5.03 -33.18
N GLY A 96 2.25 -6.10 -33.48
CA GLY A 96 1.74 -7.43 -33.72
C GLY A 96 1.04 -7.58 -35.06
N ASP A 97 0.61 -8.81 -35.31
CA ASP A 97 -0.30 -9.15 -36.41
C ASP A 97 -1.72 -8.77 -36.03
N LEU A 98 -2.29 -7.77 -36.69
CA LEU A 98 -3.65 -7.28 -36.43
C LEU A 98 -4.72 -8.34 -36.66
N SER A 99 -4.43 -9.35 -37.50
CA SER A 99 -5.34 -10.48 -37.71
C SER A 99 -5.35 -11.44 -36.51
N ASN A 100 -4.24 -11.51 -35.75
CA ASN A 100 -4.02 -12.46 -34.66
C ASN A 100 -3.39 -11.80 -33.41
N LEU A 101 -4.13 -10.88 -32.79
CA LEU A 101 -3.66 -10.13 -31.62
C LEU A 101 -3.68 -10.90 -30.29
N GLY A 102 -4.38 -12.04 -30.21
CA GLY A 102 -4.53 -12.81 -28.98
C GLY A 102 -5.44 -12.18 -27.91
N PHE A 103 -6.07 -11.06 -28.21
CA PHE A 103 -7.10 -10.41 -27.39
C PHE A 103 -8.30 -9.99 -28.25
N GLY A 104 -9.48 -9.93 -27.62
CA GLY A 104 -10.77 -9.65 -28.24
C GLY A 104 -11.57 -8.61 -27.45
N ASP A 105 -12.87 -8.81 -27.38
CA ASP A 105 -13.72 -8.09 -26.42
C ASP A 105 -13.50 -8.62 -25.02
N LEU A 106 -13.06 -7.74 -24.12
CA LEU A 106 -12.77 -8.03 -22.73
C LEU A 106 -14.05 -8.20 -21.89
N ASP A 107 -15.18 -7.68 -22.37
CA ASP A 107 -16.48 -7.81 -21.72
C ASP A 107 -17.61 -7.87 -22.77
N PRO A 108 -17.77 -9.02 -23.46
CA PRO A 108 -18.75 -9.16 -24.55
C PRO A 108 -20.21 -8.94 -24.13
N LYS A 109 -20.51 -9.03 -22.83
CA LYS A 109 -21.86 -8.82 -22.28
C LYS A 109 -22.11 -7.37 -21.86
N ASN A 110 -21.09 -6.52 -21.87
CA ASN A 110 -21.13 -5.13 -21.39
C ASN A 110 -21.65 -5.00 -19.95
N GLU A 111 -21.33 -5.97 -19.09
CA GLU A 111 -21.76 -5.99 -17.68
C GLU A 111 -20.87 -5.12 -16.79
N TYR A 112 -19.62 -4.89 -17.18
CA TYR A 112 -18.56 -4.32 -16.34
C TYR A 112 -17.83 -3.14 -16.98
N ILE A 113 -17.52 -3.23 -18.27
CA ILE A 113 -16.67 -2.25 -18.94
C ILE A 113 -17.53 -1.17 -19.60
N LEU A 114 -17.53 0.02 -18.99
CA LEU A 114 -18.25 1.18 -19.54
C LEU A 114 -17.63 1.67 -20.85
N SER A 115 -16.31 1.72 -20.91
CA SER A 115 -15.56 2.15 -22.09
C SER A 115 -14.13 1.64 -22.06
N THR A 116 -13.53 1.52 -23.23
CA THR A 116 -12.14 1.14 -23.42
C THR A 116 -11.44 2.20 -24.25
N ARG A 117 -10.16 2.46 -23.94
CA ARG A 117 -9.37 3.50 -24.58
C ARG A 117 -7.90 3.10 -24.66
N VAL A 118 -7.29 3.30 -25.81
CA VAL A 118 -5.84 3.14 -26.04
C VAL A 118 -5.28 4.44 -26.57
N ARG A 119 -4.14 4.89 -26.01
CA ARG A 119 -3.47 6.13 -26.43
C ARG A 119 -1.98 5.93 -26.68
N VAL A 120 -1.42 6.73 -27.60
CA VAL A 120 0.03 6.85 -27.80
C VAL A 120 0.44 8.31 -28.06
N GLY A 121 1.61 8.70 -27.55
CA GLY A 121 2.25 9.97 -27.88
C GLY A 121 3.28 9.83 -29.01
N ARG A 122 3.40 10.83 -29.88
CA ARG A 122 4.46 10.96 -30.90
C ARG A 122 5.00 12.38 -30.94
N SER A 123 6.28 12.48 -31.30
CA SER A 123 6.99 13.75 -31.43
C SER A 123 7.74 13.80 -32.75
N HIS A 124 7.50 14.87 -33.51
CA HIS A 124 8.24 15.23 -34.71
C HIS A 124 9.75 15.37 -34.45
N ALA A 125 10.57 14.96 -35.42
CA ALA A 125 12.03 15.03 -35.30
C ALA A 125 12.62 16.43 -35.32
N ALA A 126 11.99 17.30 -36.11
CA ALA A 126 12.53 18.61 -36.45
C ALA A 126 12.25 19.67 -35.38
N PHE A 127 11.32 19.39 -34.46
CA PHE A 127 10.84 20.37 -33.49
C PHE A 127 11.26 20.01 -32.07
N ALA A 128 11.54 21.03 -31.28
CA ALA A 128 11.80 20.88 -29.85
C ALA A 128 10.50 20.63 -29.07
N PHE A 129 10.61 20.19 -27.80
CA PHE A 129 9.45 20.02 -26.93
C PHE A 129 8.96 21.39 -26.42
N PRO A 130 7.77 21.46 -25.78
CA PRO A 130 7.16 22.72 -25.37
C PRO A 130 8.03 23.71 -24.56
N PRO A 131 8.96 23.28 -23.67
CA PRO A 131 9.78 24.23 -22.92
C PRO A 131 10.62 25.17 -23.79
N VAL A 132 11.04 24.70 -24.98
CA VAL A 132 11.97 25.46 -25.86
C VAL A 132 11.49 25.63 -27.30
N SER A 133 10.31 25.08 -27.64
CA SER A 133 9.68 25.29 -28.94
C SER A 133 9.18 26.74 -29.07
N SER A 134 9.51 27.38 -30.20
CA SER A 134 9.03 28.72 -30.54
C SER A 134 7.55 28.72 -30.94
N LYS A 135 6.92 29.90 -30.97
CA LYS A 135 5.54 30.05 -31.44
C LYS A 135 5.41 29.63 -32.91
N GLU A 136 6.38 30.01 -33.73
CA GLU A 136 6.45 29.70 -35.15
C GLU A 136 6.61 28.19 -35.39
N ASP A 137 7.45 27.52 -34.60
CA ASP A 137 7.62 26.06 -34.65
C ASP A 137 6.31 25.33 -34.32
N LYS A 138 5.55 25.81 -33.31
CA LYS A 138 4.26 25.21 -32.94
C LYS A 138 3.25 25.31 -34.07
N VAL A 139 3.18 26.45 -34.75
CA VAL A 139 2.27 26.68 -35.89
C VAL A 139 2.67 25.83 -37.10
N GLU A 140 3.96 25.76 -37.43
CA GLU A 140 4.43 24.94 -38.55
C GLU A 140 4.25 23.44 -38.26
N MET A 141 4.49 23.00 -37.03
CA MET A 141 4.23 21.64 -36.58
C MET A 141 2.72 21.29 -36.60
N GLU A 142 1.86 22.22 -36.18
CA GLU A 142 0.41 22.07 -36.29
C GLU A 142 0.01 21.86 -37.75
N LYS A 143 0.46 22.74 -38.64
CA LYS A 143 0.19 22.64 -40.09
C LYS A 143 0.63 21.31 -40.68
N GLN A 144 1.84 20.83 -40.38
CA GLN A 144 2.32 19.52 -40.83
C GLN A 144 1.47 18.38 -40.29
N SER A 145 1.08 18.46 -39.01
CA SER A 145 0.24 17.47 -38.36
C SER A 145 -1.16 17.43 -38.97
N VAL A 146 -1.78 18.59 -39.18
CA VAL A 146 -3.11 18.71 -39.78
C VAL A 146 -3.13 18.21 -41.22
N ALA A 147 -2.09 18.49 -42.01
CA ALA A 147 -1.96 17.94 -43.36
C ALA A 147 -1.98 16.40 -43.37
N ALA A 148 -1.26 15.76 -42.43
CA ALA A 148 -1.25 14.31 -42.30
C ALA A 148 -2.55 13.73 -41.71
N LEU A 149 -3.24 14.48 -40.84
CA LEU A 149 -4.53 14.05 -40.28
C LEU A 149 -5.66 14.17 -41.30
N ASN A 150 -5.63 15.20 -42.15
CA ASN A 150 -6.62 15.40 -43.21
C ASN A 150 -6.45 14.41 -44.38
N SER A 151 -5.31 13.71 -44.48
CA SER A 151 -5.13 12.60 -45.44
C SER A 151 -5.69 11.27 -44.96
N LEU A 152 -6.20 11.19 -43.73
CA LEU A 152 -6.86 9.99 -43.20
C LEU A 152 -8.18 9.73 -43.95
N THR A 153 -8.41 8.48 -44.33
CA THR A 153 -9.60 8.04 -45.08
C THR A 153 -10.39 6.97 -44.31
N GLY A 154 -11.52 6.54 -44.88
CA GLY A 154 -12.33 5.47 -44.29
C GLY A 154 -12.88 5.83 -42.90
N GLU A 155 -12.77 4.90 -41.95
CA GLU A 155 -13.21 5.10 -40.55
C GLU A 155 -12.42 6.21 -39.83
N LEU A 156 -11.19 6.49 -40.28
CA LEU A 156 -10.30 7.48 -39.66
C LEU A 156 -10.52 8.90 -40.19
N ALA A 157 -11.30 9.06 -41.26
CA ALA A 157 -11.61 10.37 -41.83
C ALA A 157 -12.34 11.24 -40.80
N GLY A 158 -11.86 12.48 -40.66
CA GLY A 158 -12.29 13.38 -39.60
C GLY A 158 -12.05 14.84 -39.94
N GLU A 159 -12.22 15.68 -38.92
CA GLU A 159 -12.08 17.12 -39.02
C GLU A 159 -11.18 17.63 -37.90
N TYR A 160 -10.40 18.66 -38.20
CA TYR A 160 -9.52 19.34 -37.25
C TYR A 160 -10.14 20.65 -36.78
N PHE A 161 -10.14 20.86 -35.47
CA PHE A 161 -10.64 22.06 -34.82
C PHE A 161 -9.49 22.73 -34.08
N PRO A 162 -8.95 23.86 -34.59
CA PRO A 162 -7.97 24.65 -33.85
C PRO A 162 -8.61 25.19 -32.57
N LEU A 163 -7.83 25.26 -31.49
CA LEU A 163 -8.26 25.94 -30.26
C LEU A 163 -8.37 27.45 -30.46
N GLU A 164 -7.49 28.01 -31.29
CA GLU A 164 -7.53 29.42 -31.66
C GLU A 164 -8.78 29.70 -32.51
N GLY A 165 -9.63 30.61 -32.02
CA GLY A 165 -10.91 30.93 -32.66
C GLY A 165 -12.05 29.93 -32.37
N MET A 166 -11.84 28.91 -31.55
CA MET A 166 -12.91 27.96 -31.18
C MET A 166 -14.02 28.65 -30.39
N THR A 167 -15.27 28.49 -30.81
CA THR A 167 -16.42 29.11 -30.11
C THR A 167 -16.72 28.42 -28.78
N LYS A 168 -17.40 29.12 -27.85
CA LYS A 168 -17.75 28.57 -26.54
C LYS A 168 -18.71 27.39 -26.63
N GLU A 169 -19.57 27.38 -27.65
CA GLU A 169 -20.51 26.29 -27.91
C GLU A 169 -19.75 25.02 -28.29
N VAL A 170 -18.77 25.14 -29.20
CA VAL A 170 -17.89 24.02 -29.59
C VAL A 170 -17.05 23.55 -28.39
N GLN A 171 -16.47 24.48 -27.62
CA GLN A 171 -15.71 24.13 -26.42
C GLN A 171 -16.55 23.37 -25.39
N THR A 172 -17.78 23.82 -25.15
CA THR A 172 -18.71 23.18 -24.20
C THR A 172 -19.05 21.76 -24.66
N GLN A 173 -19.34 21.58 -25.96
CA GLN A 173 -19.64 20.26 -26.52
C GLN A 173 -18.43 19.32 -26.43
N LEU A 174 -17.24 19.78 -26.83
CA LEU A 174 -16.02 18.96 -26.78
C LEU A 174 -15.60 18.64 -25.34
N THR A 175 -15.90 19.51 -24.38
CA THR A 175 -15.68 19.23 -22.95
C THR A 175 -16.65 18.15 -22.46
N ALA A 176 -17.93 18.24 -22.82
CA ALA A 176 -18.94 17.24 -22.47
C ALA A 176 -18.64 15.86 -23.08
N ASP A 177 -18.07 15.84 -24.28
CA ASP A 177 -17.62 14.61 -24.95
C ASP A 177 -16.31 14.05 -24.38
N HIS A 178 -15.70 14.72 -23.38
CA HIS A 178 -14.37 14.41 -22.83
C HIS A 178 -13.22 14.49 -23.86
N PHE A 179 -13.38 15.34 -24.87
CA PHE A 179 -12.44 15.49 -25.99
C PHE A 179 -11.51 16.68 -25.81
N LEU A 180 -12.00 17.79 -25.26
CA LEU A 180 -11.20 19.01 -25.12
C LEU A 180 -10.19 18.89 -23.98
N PHE A 181 -8.95 19.32 -24.23
CA PHE A 181 -7.94 19.54 -23.20
C PHE A 181 -7.88 21.02 -22.82
N ASN A 182 -7.39 21.31 -21.61
CA ASN A 182 -7.31 22.67 -21.05
C ASN A 182 -5.89 22.98 -20.55
N ASP A 183 -5.68 24.20 -20.09
CA ASP A 183 -4.39 24.71 -19.61
C ASP A 183 -4.27 24.73 -18.07
N HIS A 184 -5.09 23.98 -17.33
CA HIS A 184 -5.12 24.07 -15.87
C HIS A 184 -4.02 23.26 -15.14
N ASP A 185 -3.27 22.40 -15.82
CA ASP A 185 -2.22 21.59 -15.17
C ASP A 185 -1.01 22.47 -14.77
N SER A 186 -0.84 22.66 -13.46
CA SER A 186 0.25 23.45 -12.89
C SER A 186 1.65 22.90 -13.23
N CYS A 187 1.81 21.57 -13.28
CA CYS A 187 3.08 20.93 -13.62
C CYS A 187 3.44 21.18 -15.08
N LEU A 188 2.48 21.01 -16.00
CA LEU A 188 2.68 21.24 -17.42
C LEU A 188 2.89 22.72 -17.72
N ARG A 189 2.17 23.61 -17.01
CA ARG A 189 2.37 25.07 -17.09
C ARG A 189 3.80 25.47 -16.73
N SER A 190 4.29 25.01 -15.59
CA SER A 190 5.67 25.25 -15.14
C SER A 190 6.72 24.55 -16.02
N ALA A 191 6.33 23.52 -16.77
CA ALA A 191 7.20 22.91 -17.79
C ALA A 191 7.19 23.69 -19.11
N GLY A 192 6.45 24.78 -19.25
CA GLY A 192 6.32 25.52 -20.52
C GLY A 192 5.35 24.90 -21.53
N GLY A 193 4.58 23.89 -21.13
CA GLY A 193 3.58 23.23 -21.98
C GLY A 193 2.50 24.16 -22.53
N TYR A 194 2.20 25.24 -21.82
CA TYR A 194 1.18 26.22 -22.20
C TYR A 194 1.75 27.56 -22.70
N ASN A 195 3.04 27.60 -23.02
CA ASN A 195 3.62 28.77 -23.68
C ASN A 195 2.88 29.03 -25.00
N ASP A 196 2.51 30.29 -25.25
CA ASP A 196 1.77 30.75 -26.44
C ASP A 196 0.34 30.17 -26.58
N TRP A 197 -0.28 29.75 -25.48
CA TRP A 197 -1.66 29.25 -25.50
C TRP A 197 -2.64 30.31 -26.05
N PRO A 198 -3.60 29.96 -26.94
CA PRO A 198 -3.90 28.63 -27.49
C PRO A 198 -3.25 28.34 -28.86
N THR A 199 -2.37 29.21 -29.35
CA THR A 199 -1.80 29.11 -30.71
C THR A 199 -1.08 27.77 -30.94
N GLY A 200 -1.20 27.25 -32.17
CA GLY A 200 -0.53 26.01 -32.57
C GLY A 200 -1.21 24.74 -32.06
N ARG A 201 -2.41 24.83 -31.49
CA ARG A 201 -3.06 23.71 -30.77
C ARG A 201 -4.45 23.46 -31.30
N GLY A 202 -4.86 22.21 -31.20
CA GLY A 202 -6.20 21.82 -31.59
C GLY A 202 -6.44 20.34 -31.46
N ILE A 203 -7.60 19.93 -31.94
CA ILE A 203 -8.09 18.58 -31.82
C ILE A 203 -8.64 18.10 -33.15
N PHE A 204 -8.20 16.91 -33.55
CA PHE A 204 -8.82 16.15 -34.64
C PHE A 204 -9.69 15.05 -34.06
N PHE A 205 -10.84 14.77 -34.67
CA PHE A 205 -11.58 13.54 -34.41
C PHE A 205 -12.31 13.04 -35.65
N ASN A 206 -12.46 11.72 -35.74
CA ASN A 206 -13.22 11.09 -36.82
C ASN A 206 -14.74 11.29 -36.65
N LYS A 207 -15.50 11.06 -37.72
CA LYS A 207 -16.97 11.23 -37.72
C LYS A 207 -17.69 10.48 -36.59
N ASN A 208 -17.19 9.28 -36.27
CA ASN A 208 -17.77 8.42 -35.24
C ASN A 208 -17.33 8.77 -33.83
N LYS A 209 -16.43 9.74 -33.65
CA LYS A 209 -15.90 10.15 -32.35
C LYS A 209 -15.24 8.97 -31.59
N THR A 210 -14.66 8.03 -32.33
CA THR A 210 -13.97 6.83 -31.81
C THR A 210 -12.45 6.88 -32.00
N PHE A 211 -11.96 7.89 -32.72
CA PHE A 211 -10.54 8.20 -32.89
C PHE A 211 -10.35 9.71 -32.80
N LEU A 212 -9.40 10.14 -31.97
CA LEU A 212 -9.08 11.54 -31.77
C LEU A 212 -7.56 11.76 -31.66
N VAL A 213 -7.11 12.95 -32.02
CA VAL A 213 -5.71 13.37 -31.89
C VAL A 213 -5.66 14.75 -31.27
N TRP A 214 -4.93 14.89 -30.16
CA TRP A 214 -4.56 16.21 -29.63
C TRP A 214 -3.24 16.65 -30.23
N VAL A 215 -3.22 17.88 -30.73
CA VAL A 215 -2.04 18.52 -31.33
C VAL A 215 -1.51 19.56 -30.35
N ASN A 216 -0.22 19.42 -29.99
CA ASN A 216 0.52 20.35 -29.12
C ASN A 216 -0.07 20.59 -27.72
N GLU A 217 -0.63 19.56 -27.12
CA GLU A 217 -1.13 19.60 -25.73
C GLU A 217 0.04 19.45 -24.73
N GLU A 218 0.49 18.22 -24.50
CA GLU A 218 1.67 17.88 -23.70
C GLU A 218 2.81 17.35 -24.60
N ASP A 219 2.44 16.46 -25.52
CA ASP A 219 3.29 15.98 -26.62
C ASP A 219 2.87 16.67 -27.92
N HIS A 220 3.68 16.55 -28.98
CA HIS A 220 3.32 17.11 -30.29
C HIS A 220 2.02 16.49 -30.82
N LEU A 221 1.90 15.15 -30.69
CA LEU A 221 0.70 14.41 -31.07
C LEU A 221 0.35 13.39 -30.00
N ARG A 222 -0.91 13.38 -29.58
CA ARG A 222 -1.48 12.35 -28.72
C ARG A 222 -2.65 11.69 -29.43
N LEU A 223 -2.39 10.51 -29.99
CA LEU A 223 -3.36 9.70 -30.70
C LEU A 223 -4.12 8.85 -29.71
N ILE A 224 -5.43 8.81 -29.85
CA ILE A 224 -6.34 8.16 -28.92
C ILE A 224 -7.41 7.44 -29.74
N SER A 225 -7.59 6.15 -29.49
CA SER A 225 -8.72 5.36 -29.97
C SER A 225 -9.55 4.95 -28.77
N MET A 226 -10.87 5.11 -28.84
CA MET A 226 -11.78 4.80 -27.73
C MET A 226 -13.19 4.51 -28.22
N GLN A 227 -13.94 3.73 -27.43
CA GLN A 227 -15.38 3.52 -27.60
C GLN A 227 -15.97 2.98 -26.29
N LYS A 228 -17.31 2.94 -26.21
CA LYS A 228 -18.01 2.23 -25.13
C LYS A 228 -17.80 0.71 -25.23
N GLY A 229 -17.91 0.02 -24.11
CA GLY A 229 -17.72 -1.43 -24.04
C GLY A 229 -16.26 -1.89 -23.97
N GLY A 230 -16.07 -3.21 -24.02
CA GLY A 230 -14.80 -3.90 -23.76
C GLY A 230 -13.95 -4.25 -24.99
N ASN A 231 -14.36 -3.89 -26.21
CA ASN A 231 -13.73 -4.35 -27.45
C ASN A 231 -12.33 -3.76 -27.71
N LEU A 232 -11.33 -4.24 -26.96
CA LEU A 232 -9.95 -3.81 -27.06
C LEU A 232 -9.34 -4.10 -28.43
N LYS A 233 -9.72 -5.22 -29.07
CA LYS A 233 -9.21 -5.59 -30.40
C LYS A 233 -9.53 -4.52 -31.44
N GLU A 234 -10.79 -4.09 -31.50
CA GLU A 234 -11.24 -3.06 -32.44
C GLU A 234 -10.54 -1.72 -32.20
N ILE A 235 -10.50 -1.29 -30.94
CA ILE A 235 -9.88 -0.02 -30.53
C ILE A 235 -8.40 0.01 -30.88
N TYR A 236 -7.69 -1.08 -30.57
CA TYR A 236 -6.26 -1.23 -30.86
C TYR A 236 -6.00 -1.27 -32.38
N THR A 237 -6.81 -2.03 -33.12
CA THR A 237 -6.69 -2.13 -34.60
C THR A 237 -6.86 -0.76 -35.25
N ARG A 238 -7.88 0.01 -34.87
CA ARG A 238 -8.11 1.37 -35.37
C ARG A 238 -6.92 2.29 -35.13
N LEU A 239 -6.36 2.27 -33.92
CA LEU A 239 -5.18 3.06 -33.57
C LEU A 239 -3.96 2.67 -34.41
N VAL A 240 -3.70 1.37 -34.58
CA VAL A 240 -2.53 0.88 -35.33
C VAL A 240 -2.67 1.17 -36.82
N ASN A 241 -3.86 1.04 -37.40
CA ASN A 241 -4.10 1.39 -38.80
C ASN A 241 -3.73 2.85 -39.06
N CYS A 242 -4.13 3.79 -38.19
CA CYS A 242 -3.72 5.19 -38.31
C CYS A 242 -2.19 5.36 -38.31
N ILE A 243 -1.50 4.67 -37.39
CA ILE A 243 -0.04 4.75 -37.27
C ILE A 243 0.67 4.17 -38.51
N LYS A 244 0.17 3.04 -39.04
CA LYS A 244 0.75 2.34 -40.19
C LYS A 244 0.48 3.07 -41.52
N GLU A 245 -0.75 3.54 -41.74
CA GLU A 245 -1.22 4.00 -43.05
C GLU A 245 -0.78 5.42 -43.41
N ASN A 246 -0.52 6.31 -42.44
CA ASN A 246 -0.31 7.74 -42.77
C ASN A 246 0.82 8.44 -42.01
N LEU A 247 1.05 8.10 -40.74
CA LEU A 247 1.94 8.93 -39.90
C LEU A 247 3.42 8.55 -40.00
N THR A 248 3.71 7.27 -40.22
CA THR A 248 5.11 6.81 -40.34
C THR A 248 5.76 7.25 -41.66
N LEU A 249 4.97 7.46 -42.71
CA LEU A 249 5.44 7.85 -44.04
C LEU A 249 5.57 9.38 -44.20
N THR A 250 4.68 10.16 -43.59
CA THR A 250 4.55 11.60 -43.88
C THR A 250 5.35 12.50 -42.93
N LEU A 251 5.59 12.09 -41.67
CA LEU A 251 6.06 13.01 -40.62
C LEU A 251 7.48 12.77 -40.08
N GLN A 252 8.31 11.94 -40.72
CA GLN A 252 9.71 11.67 -40.34
C GLN A 252 10.00 11.75 -38.82
N PHE A 253 9.27 10.96 -38.02
CA PHE A 253 9.45 11.01 -36.56
C PHE A 253 10.86 10.53 -36.15
N LYS A 254 11.54 11.29 -35.27
CA LYS A 254 12.86 10.87 -34.77
C LYS A 254 12.65 9.71 -33.82
N ARG A 255 13.48 8.69 -34.00
CA ARG A 255 13.87 7.82 -32.89
C ARG A 255 14.82 8.64 -32.02
N ALA A 256 14.31 9.37 -31.04
CA ALA A 256 15.13 9.71 -29.90
C ALA A 256 15.63 8.38 -29.33
N LEU A 257 16.95 8.22 -29.19
CA LEU A 257 17.52 7.01 -28.64
C LEU A 257 16.78 6.68 -27.32
N GLN A 258 16.34 5.43 -27.22
CA GLN A 258 15.84 4.77 -26.01
C GLN A 258 14.46 5.13 -25.44
N PHE A 259 13.78 6.23 -25.81
CA PHE A 259 12.43 6.50 -25.26
C PHE A 259 11.45 7.09 -26.25
N ARG A 260 10.35 6.35 -26.47
CA ARG A 260 8.95 6.84 -26.59
C ARG A 260 8.12 5.84 -27.38
N HIS A 261 7.44 4.96 -26.66
CA HIS A 261 6.10 4.49 -26.98
C HIS A 261 5.37 4.37 -25.63
N PHE A 262 4.73 5.45 -25.18
CA PHE A 262 3.81 5.34 -24.05
C PHE A 262 2.53 4.68 -24.57
N ILE A 263 2.49 3.36 -24.53
CA ILE A 263 1.24 2.62 -24.54
C ILE A 263 0.83 2.48 -23.08
N MET A 264 -0.07 3.35 -22.62
CA MET A 264 -0.78 3.06 -21.37
C MET A 264 -1.91 2.08 -21.73
N ILE A 265 -1.57 0.79 -21.79
CA ILE A 265 -2.56 -0.25 -21.52
C ILE A 265 -2.49 -0.40 -20.00
N SER A 266 -3.59 -0.22 -19.28
CA SER A 266 -3.69 -0.81 -17.95
C SER A 266 -3.67 -2.33 -18.15
N THR A 267 -2.47 -2.91 -18.28
CA THR A 267 -2.25 -4.36 -18.52
C THR A 267 -2.82 -5.23 -17.41
N THR A 268 -3.27 -4.60 -16.34
CA THR A 268 -4.03 -5.18 -15.25
C THR A 268 -5.49 -5.49 -15.60
N ALA A 269 -6.06 -4.99 -16.71
CA ALA A 269 -7.49 -5.13 -16.98
C ALA A 269 -7.94 -6.59 -17.10
N ASN A 270 -7.27 -7.44 -17.87
CA ASN A 270 -7.75 -8.81 -18.10
C ASN A 270 -7.68 -9.66 -16.83
N ASN A 271 -6.61 -9.49 -16.03
CA ASN A 271 -6.55 -10.10 -14.71
C ASN A 271 -7.63 -9.49 -13.82
N ILE A 272 -7.79 -8.17 -13.71
CA ILE A 272 -8.80 -7.53 -12.85
C ILE A 272 -10.24 -7.89 -13.26
N ILE A 273 -10.59 -8.02 -14.54
CA ILE A 273 -11.93 -8.41 -14.99
C ILE A 273 -12.20 -9.87 -14.62
N HIS A 274 -11.19 -10.74 -14.72
CA HIS A 274 -11.28 -12.10 -14.19
C HIS A 274 -11.04 -12.19 -12.66
N THR A 275 -10.55 -11.13 -12.01
CA THR A 275 -10.12 -11.10 -10.59
C THR A 275 -10.68 -9.92 -9.78
N LYS A 276 -11.90 -9.42 -10.07
CA LYS A 276 -12.65 -8.54 -9.15
C LYS A 276 -14.14 -8.85 -9.18
N PRO A 277 -14.85 -8.63 -8.06
CA PRO A 277 -14.78 -9.46 -6.88
C PRO A 277 -16.14 -10.16 -6.72
N THR A 278 -16.19 -11.48 -6.82
CA THR A 278 -16.81 -12.11 -5.64
C THR A 278 -15.89 -11.72 -4.47
N LYS A 279 -16.40 -11.43 -3.27
CA LYS A 279 -15.66 -10.99 -2.07
C LYS A 279 -14.37 -11.79 -1.68
N ASN A 280 -13.82 -12.69 -2.52
CA ASN A 280 -13.44 -14.03 -2.09
C ASN A 280 -12.20 -14.62 -2.76
N ASN A 281 -11.22 -13.84 -3.23
CA ASN A 281 -9.92 -14.43 -3.57
C ASN A 281 -8.77 -13.46 -3.26
N VAL A 282 -8.26 -13.54 -2.03
CA VAL A 282 -6.98 -12.94 -1.64
C VAL A 282 -5.93 -14.05 -1.60
N ASN A 283 -4.86 -13.87 -2.38
CA ASN A 283 -3.66 -14.70 -2.28
C ASN A 283 -2.78 -14.13 -1.15
N VAL A 284 -2.88 -14.70 0.05
CA VAL A 284 -1.99 -14.37 1.17
C VAL A 284 -0.87 -15.40 1.25
N ARG A 285 0.38 -14.93 1.29
CA ARG A 285 1.53 -15.71 1.74
C ARG A 285 1.94 -15.22 3.12
N CYS A 286 1.50 -15.92 4.16
CA CYS A 286 2.02 -15.81 5.52
C CYS A 286 3.31 -16.63 5.61
N LYS A 287 4.47 -16.01 5.91
CA LYS A 287 5.74 -16.73 6.11
C LYS A 287 5.78 -17.53 7.43
N THR A 288 4.81 -17.32 8.31
CA THR A 288 4.81 -17.81 9.70
C THR A 288 3.73 -18.84 10.00
N CYS A 289 2.79 -19.07 9.08
CA CYS A 289 1.67 -19.98 9.27
C CYS A 289 1.44 -20.80 8.00
N ASP A 290 1.71 -22.10 8.07
CA ASP A 290 1.59 -23.03 6.94
C ASP A 290 0.12 -23.42 6.70
N LEU A 291 -0.68 -22.43 6.30
CA LEU A 291 -2.12 -22.55 6.00
C LEU A 291 -2.43 -23.56 4.88
N ARG A 292 -1.42 -24.01 4.12
CA ARG A 292 -1.61 -24.96 3.01
C ARG A 292 -1.85 -26.40 3.46
N ASN A 293 -1.33 -26.81 4.63
CA ASN A 293 -1.39 -28.20 5.03
C ASN A 293 -2.78 -28.65 5.51
N SER A 294 -3.64 -27.71 5.93
CA SER A 294 -4.98 -28.01 6.48
C SER A 294 -6.12 -27.88 5.45
N VAL A 295 -5.87 -27.37 4.24
CA VAL A 295 -6.90 -27.14 3.22
C VAL A 295 -6.91 -28.29 2.20
N GLN A 296 -7.80 -29.27 2.37
CA GLN A 296 -7.95 -30.36 1.40
C GLN A 296 -8.74 -29.92 0.14
N PRO A 297 -8.31 -30.28 -1.09
CA PRO A 297 -8.97 -29.88 -2.34
C PRO A 297 -10.45 -30.28 -2.49
N LYS A 298 -10.93 -31.28 -1.75
CA LYS A 298 -12.32 -31.78 -1.82
C LYS A 298 -13.35 -30.84 -1.19
N LEU A 299 -12.94 -29.93 -0.30
CA LEU A 299 -13.85 -29.01 0.42
C LEU A 299 -14.27 -27.77 -0.41
N ILE A 300 -13.64 -27.54 -1.56
CA ILE A 300 -13.85 -26.33 -2.38
C ILE A 300 -15.09 -26.43 -3.29
N LYS A 301 -15.61 -27.64 -3.56
CA LYS A 301 -16.54 -27.86 -4.69
C LYS A 301 -18.03 -27.92 -4.38
N ASN A 302 -18.49 -27.99 -3.12
CA ASN A 302 -19.86 -28.46 -2.84
C ASN A 302 -20.78 -27.56 -1.98
N HIS A 303 -20.49 -26.27 -1.77
CA HIS A 303 -21.42 -25.41 -1.02
C HIS A 303 -21.76 -24.12 -1.76
N ASP A 304 -22.94 -24.13 -2.38
CA ASP A 304 -23.65 -22.95 -2.85
C ASP A 304 -24.12 -22.15 -1.63
N THR A 305 -23.44 -21.06 -1.31
CA THR A 305 -23.68 -20.28 -0.08
C THR A 305 -23.49 -18.78 -0.34
N ASN A 306 -24.41 -17.99 0.23
CA ASN A 306 -24.55 -16.53 0.13
C ASN A 306 -23.27 -15.74 0.49
N ASP A 307 -23.22 -14.50 0.01
CA ASP A 307 -22.09 -13.53 0.00
C ASP A 307 -21.39 -13.22 1.34
N GLN A 308 -21.86 -13.71 2.48
CA GLN A 308 -21.22 -13.54 3.78
C GLN A 308 -20.12 -14.58 4.07
N ASN A 309 -20.24 -15.82 3.58
CA ASN A 309 -19.42 -16.94 4.08
C ASN A 309 -18.06 -17.15 3.39
N LYS A 310 -17.80 -16.49 2.25
CA LYS A 310 -16.61 -16.78 1.42
C LYS A 310 -15.38 -15.92 1.77
N ALA A 311 -15.51 -14.98 2.71
CA ALA A 311 -14.40 -14.20 3.31
C ALA A 311 -13.47 -15.05 4.22
N CYS A 312 -13.87 -16.29 4.55
CA CYS A 312 -13.20 -17.18 5.50
C CYS A 312 -11.79 -17.70 5.13
N ILE A 313 -11.27 -17.44 3.92
CA ILE A 313 -10.00 -18.04 3.44
C ILE A 313 -8.80 -17.07 3.52
N VAL A 314 -9.03 -15.77 3.72
CA VAL A 314 -7.95 -14.75 3.65
C VAL A 314 -7.03 -14.79 4.87
N VAL A 315 -7.61 -15.10 6.02
CA VAL A 315 -7.05 -15.66 7.26
C VAL A 315 -8.29 -16.38 7.82
N CYS A 316 -8.22 -17.54 8.47
CA CYS A 316 -9.45 -18.08 9.07
C CYS A 316 -10.02 -17.00 9.99
N LEU A 317 -11.20 -16.46 9.70
CA LEU A 317 -11.78 -15.32 10.42
C LEU A 317 -13.17 -15.75 10.85
N THR A 318 -13.39 -15.78 12.17
CA THR A 318 -14.72 -15.96 12.75
C THR A 318 -15.54 -14.74 12.42
N GLU A 319 -16.48 -14.85 11.50
CA GLU A 319 -17.71 -14.09 11.70
C GLU A 319 -18.43 -14.71 12.92
N LEU A 320 -19.19 -13.88 13.65
CA LEU A 320 -20.55 -14.15 14.14
C LEU A 320 -20.83 -14.08 15.64
N ASN A 321 -21.96 -13.42 15.91
CA ASN A 321 -22.86 -13.77 17.01
C ASN A 321 -23.92 -14.83 16.63
N ASN A 322 -24.04 -15.29 15.35
CA ASN A 322 -25.09 -16.25 14.93
C ASN A 322 -24.80 -17.37 13.85
N SER A 323 -23.59 -17.62 13.32
CA SER A 323 -23.39 -18.70 12.31
C SER A 323 -22.05 -19.43 12.35
N LEU A 324 -21.54 -19.67 13.57
CA LEU A 324 -20.43 -20.59 13.80
C LEU A 324 -20.68 -22.01 13.23
N SER A 325 -21.92 -22.38 12.89
CA SER A 325 -22.27 -23.73 12.43
C SER A 325 -21.80 -24.12 11.02
N VAL A 326 -21.27 -23.21 10.20
CA VAL A 326 -21.09 -23.46 8.74
C VAL A 326 -19.64 -23.80 8.33
N CYS A 327 -18.62 -23.48 9.15
CA CYS A 327 -17.19 -23.73 8.83
C CYS A 327 -16.38 -24.42 9.95
N ASP A 328 -17.07 -25.11 10.86
CA ASP A 328 -16.50 -25.71 12.06
C ASP A 328 -15.25 -26.58 11.80
N LYS A 329 -15.26 -27.41 10.75
CA LYS A 329 -14.25 -28.47 10.60
C LYS A 329 -12.84 -27.96 10.28
N LEU A 330 -12.69 -27.02 9.34
CA LEU A 330 -11.40 -26.40 8.99
C LEU A 330 -10.83 -25.60 10.16
N PHE A 331 -11.71 -24.94 10.90
CA PHE A 331 -11.36 -24.09 12.01
C PHE A 331 -10.88 -24.88 13.24
N TYR A 332 -11.55 -25.98 13.59
CA TYR A 332 -11.12 -26.85 14.69
C TYR A 332 -9.82 -27.60 14.38
N GLU A 333 -9.59 -28.01 13.12
CA GLU A 333 -8.33 -28.67 12.71
C GLU A 333 -7.14 -27.71 12.85
N PHE A 334 -7.28 -26.44 12.43
CA PHE A 334 -6.26 -25.40 12.61
C PHE A 334 -5.96 -25.11 14.10
N LEU A 335 -7.00 -25.01 14.95
CA LEU A 335 -6.82 -24.73 16.38
C LEU A 335 -6.19 -25.90 17.14
N SER A 336 -6.49 -27.14 16.74
CA SER A 336 -5.93 -28.35 17.35
C SER A 336 -4.40 -28.43 17.19
N ASP A 337 -3.89 -28.04 16.03
CA ASP A 337 -2.45 -28.02 15.75
C ASP A 337 -1.69 -26.97 16.58
N ILE A 338 -2.36 -25.90 17.02
CA ILE A 338 -1.77 -24.83 17.85
C ILE A 338 -1.72 -25.22 19.35
N CYS A 339 -2.59 -26.11 19.84
CA CYS A 339 -2.92 -26.21 21.28
C CYS A 339 -2.45 -27.48 22.04
N ARG A 340 -1.55 -28.33 21.52
CA ARG A 340 -1.07 -29.53 22.24
C ARG A 340 -0.38 -29.17 23.57
N SER A 341 -0.67 -29.89 24.67
CA SER A 341 -0.13 -29.58 26.02
C SER A 341 0.16 -30.82 26.89
N ASP A 342 1.16 -30.70 27.77
CA ASP A 342 1.51 -31.64 28.87
C ASP A 342 1.97 -30.85 30.12
N ARG A 343 1.74 -31.38 31.34
CA ARG A 343 1.81 -30.68 32.64
C ARG A 343 2.91 -31.20 33.57
N SER A 344 3.68 -30.30 34.21
CA SER A 344 4.26 -30.49 35.57
C SER A 344 4.94 -29.22 36.13
N LEU A 345 5.10 -29.11 37.45
CA LEU A 345 5.19 -27.87 38.27
C LEU A 345 6.60 -27.44 38.79
N LEU A 346 6.69 -26.12 39.12
CA LEU A 346 7.42 -25.40 40.21
C LEU A 346 8.96 -25.40 40.37
N LYS A 347 9.59 -24.20 40.39
CA LYS A 347 10.16 -23.48 41.56
C LYS A 347 10.79 -22.12 41.18
N THR A 348 10.83 -21.20 42.15
CA THR A 348 10.97 -19.71 42.09
C THR A 348 12.43 -19.19 42.03
N PHE A 349 12.71 -18.04 41.37
CA PHE A 349 13.63 -16.96 41.86
C PHE A 349 13.59 -15.66 40.98
N ARG A 350 13.89 -14.48 41.57
CA ARG A 350 13.73 -13.10 41.02
C ARG A 350 15.03 -12.45 40.51
N ARG A 351 14.98 -11.65 39.41
CA ARG A 351 15.25 -10.18 39.35
C ARG A 351 15.31 -9.58 37.91
N ASN A 352 14.93 -8.30 37.82
CA ASN A 352 15.05 -7.28 36.76
C ASN A 352 14.60 -7.62 35.33
N GLN A 353 13.29 -7.52 35.10
CA GLN A 353 12.63 -7.72 33.81
C GLN A 353 11.43 -6.79 33.71
N SER A 354 11.04 -6.31 32.53
CA SER A 354 9.78 -5.56 32.35
C SER A 354 8.73 -6.48 31.75
N TYR A 355 7.55 -6.56 32.36
CA TYR A 355 6.47 -7.43 31.90
C TYR A 355 5.34 -6.61 31.24
N PHE A 356 4.69 -7.21 30.24
CA PHE A 356 3.52 -6.66 29.55
C PHE A 356 2.44 -7.72 29.46
N ILE A 357 1.20 -7.36 29.75
CA ILE A 357 0.05 -8.26 29.62
C ILE A 357 -1.01 -7.59 28.74
N LYS A 358 -1.49 -8.33 27.73
CA LYS A 358 -2.40 -7.83 26.69
C LYS A 358 -3.64 -8.73 26.54
N PHE A 359 -4.83 -8.13 26.50
CA PHE A 359 -6.11 -8.77 26.07
C PHE A 359 -6.59 -8.16 24.77
N LEU A 360 -7.37 -8.92 24.01
CA LEU A 360 -7.86 -8.58 22.67
C LEU A 360 -9.34 -8.90 22.55
N PHE A 361 -10.12 -8.05 21.87
CA PHE A 361 -11.56 -8.25 21.64
C PHE A 361 -11.93 -7.87 20.21
N MET A 362 -12.55 -8.79 19.46
CA MET A 362 -12.76 -8.79 18.00
C MET A 362 -13.07 -7.45 17.31
N ALA A 363 -12.52 -7.17 16.10
CA ALA A 363 -13.06 -6.23 15.10
C ALA A 363 -12.93 -6.78 13.67
N CYS A 364 -14.01 -6.86 12.88
CA CYS A 364 -13.91 -6.91 11.40
C CYS A 364 -15.23 -6.56 10.71
N ASP A 365 -15.10 -5.99 9.50
CA ASP A 365 -16.15 -5.54 8.57
C ASP A 365 -17.22 -4.65 9.22
N ALA A 366 -16.81 -3.95 10.28
CA ALA A 366 -17.58 -2.88 10.87
C ALA A 366 -17.70 -1.76 9.84
N SER A 367 -18.93 -1.34 9.54
CA SER A 367 -19.14 -0.13 8.76
C SER A 367 -18.50 1.07 9.47
N LEU A 368 -18.25 2.16 8.74
CA LEU A 368 -17.79 3.41 9.36
C LEU A 368 -18.65 3.82 10.57
N LYS A 369 -19.96 3.62 10.46
CA LYS A 369 -20.92 3.89 11.55
C LYS A 369 -20.68 3.00 12.77
N ASP A 370 -20.41 1.72 12.55
CA ASP A 370 -20.16 0.76 13.64
C ASP A 370 -18.84 1.07 14.34
N LYS A 371 -17.79 1.45 13.60
CA LYS A 371 -16.49 1.87 14.18
C LYS A 371 -16.65 3.07 15.11
N VAL A 372 -17.41 4.08 14.68
CA VAL A 372 -17.69 5.29 15.48
C VAL A 372 -18.53 4.97 16.72
N GLU A 373 -19.54 4.11 16.60
CA GLU A 373 -20.35 3.70 17.75
C GLU A 373 -19.53 2.84 18.74
N MET A 374 -18.67 1.95 18.24
CA MET A 374 -17.75 1.16 19.07
C MET A 374 -16.78 2.07 19.83
N GLU A 375 -16.17 3.05 19.15
CA GLU A 375 -15.32 4.06 19.78
C GLU A 375 -16.06 4.75 20.92
N LYS A 376 -17.27 5.25 20.65
CA LYS A 376 -18.08 5.95 21.65
C LYS A 376 -18.38 5.08 22.88
N GLN A 377 -18.78 3.82 22.69
CA GLN A 377 -19.05 2.89 23.80
C GLN A 377 -17.78 2.58 24.60
N SER A 378 -16.67 2.34 23.90
CA SER A 378 -15.37 2.11 24.51
C SER A 378 -14.90 3.30 25.34
N VAL A 379 -14.98 4.51 24.79
CA VAL A 379 -14.60 5.75 25.49
C VAL A 379 -15.49 5.97 26.71
N ALA A 380 -16.79 5.68 26.65
CA ALA A 380 -17.68 5.78 27.81
C ALA A 380 -17.30 4.80 28.94
N ALA A 381 -16.78 3.61 28.61
CA ALA A 381 -16.25 2.65 29.57
C ALA A 381 -14.89 3.05 30.13
N LEU A 382 -13.99 3.55 29.28
CA LEU A 382 -12.67 4.05 29.67
C LEU A 382 -12.78 5.26 30.60
N ASN A 383 -13.72 6.17 30.33
CA ASN A 383 -13.96 7.36 31.16
C ASN A 383 -14.60 7.05 32.52
N SER A 384 -15.09 5.82 32.76
CA SER A 384 -15.49 5.39 34.11
C SER A 384 -14.35 4.84 34.96
N LEU A 385 -13.16 4.65 34.39
CA LEU A 385 -12.01 4.18 35.16
C LEU A 385 -11.58 5.25 36.17
N THR A 386 -11.35 4.83 37.41
CA THR A 386 -10.99 5.72 38.53
C THR A 386 -9.67 5.27 39.19
N GLY A 387 -9.15 6.09 40.10
CA GLY A 387 -7.93 5.77 40.84
C GLY A 387 -6.71 5.64 39.93
N GLU A 388 -5.93 4.55 40.09
CA GLU A 388 -4.75 4.29 39.25
C GLU A 388 -5.09 4.09 37.77
N LEU A 389 -6.33 3.72 37.44
CA LEU A 389 -6.76 3.45 36.06
C LEU A 389 -7.30 4.68 35.34
N ALA A 390 -7.51 5.79 36.06
CA ALA A 390 -7.97 7.04 35.46
C ALA A 390 -6.96 7.57 34.43
N GLY A 391 -7.45 7.98 33.28
CA GLY A 391 -6.64 8.35 32.13
C GLY A 391 -7.37 9.20 31.12
N GLU A 392 -6.72 9.44 30.00
CA GLU A 392 -7.21 10.28 28.91
C GLU A 392 -7.25 9.49 27.61
N TYR A 393 -8.28 9.75 26.79
CA TYR A 393 -8.45 9.18 25.46
C TYR A 393 -8.04 10.20 24.39
N PHE A 394 -7.26 9.74 23.42
CA PHE A 394 -6.78 10.51 22.28
C PHE A 394 -7.27 9.84 20.99
N PRO A 395 -8.27 10.40 20.29
CA PRO A 395 -8.64 9.93 18.97
C PRO A 395 -7.47 10.14 18.00
N LEU A 396 -7.25 9.21 17.08
CA LEU A 396 -6.28 9.36 15.99
C LEU A 396 -6.76 10.45 15.00
N GLU A 397 -8.07 10.56 14.81
CA GLU A 397 -8.68 11.61 14.01
C GLU A 397 -8.48 12.98 14.68
N GLY A 398 -7.84 13.91 13.96
CA GLY A 398 -7.51 15.23 14.48
C GLY A 398 -6.32 15.29 15.45
N MET A 399 -5.61 14.17 15.68
CA MET A 399 -4.42 14.14 16.54
C MET A 399 -3.29 15.03 15.95
N THR A 400 -2.73 15.93 16.75
CA THR A 400 -1.66 16.83 16.28
C THR A 400 -0.34 16.08 16.10
N LYS A 401 0.57 16.63 15.28
CA LYS A 401 1.89 16.02 15.02
C LYS A 401 2.75 15.94 16.28
N GLU A 402 2.60 16.88 17.21
CA GLU A 402 3.31 16.89 18.49
C GLU A 402 2.88 15.70 19.35
N VAL A 403 1.57 15.46 19.44
CA VAL A 403 1.01 14.30 20.16
C VAL A 403 1.41 13.00 19.47
N GLN A 404 1.32 12.91 18.15
CA GLN A 404 1.77 11.74 17.39
C GLN A 404 3.26 11.44 17.63
N THR A 405 4.10 12.47 17.61
CA THR A 405 5.55 12.34 17.84
C THR A 405 5.83 11.82 19.25
N GLN A 406 5.14 12.38 20.25
CA GLN A 406 5.28 11.93 21.64
C GLN A 406 4.81 10.48 21.83
N LEU A 407 3.63 10.12 21.31
CA LEU A 407 3.11 8.76 21.41
C LEU A 407 3.95 7.75 20.62
N THR A 408 4.57 8.16 19.52
CA THR A 408 5.54 7.33 18.79
C THR A 408 6.80 7.11 19.62
N ALA A 409 7.34 8.16 20.23
CA ALA A 409 8.51 8.08 21.11
C ALA A 409 8.26 7.22 22.36
N ASP A 410 7.02 7.21 22.87
CA ASP A 410 6.58 6.34 23.96
C ASP A 410 6.28 4.90 23.52
N HIS A 411 6.35 4.60 22.21
CA HIS A 411 5.94 3.33 21.59
C HIS A 411 4.46 2.97 21.81
N PHE A 412 3.59 3.99 21.90
CA PHE A 412 2.15 3.84 22.16
C PHE A 412 1.30 3.98 20.90
N LEU A 413 1.79 4.70 19.88
CA LEU A 413 1.07 4.93 18.63
C LEU A 413 1.13 3.69 17.71
N PHE A 414 -0.03 3.22 17.27
CA PHE A 414 -0.14 2.23 16.19
C PHE A 414 -0.38 2.93 14.84
N ASN A 415 -0.08 2.24 13.73
CA ASN A 415 -0.14 2.79 12.36
C ASN A 415 -0.84 1.83 11.39
N ASP A 416 -1.01 2.27 10.14
CA ASP A 416 -1.69 1.52 9.08
C ASP A 416 -0.73 0.78 8.12
N HIS A 417 0.52 0.52 8.52
CA HIS A 417 1.53 -0.04 7.61
C HIS A 417 1.52 -1.57 7.49
N ASP A 418 0.81 -2.31 8.36
CA ASP A 418 0.78 -3.78 8.28
C ASP A 418 0.02 -4.26 7.03
N SER A 419 0.73 -4.90 6.10
CA SER A 419 0.14 -5.36 4.84
C SER A 419 -0.89 -6.48 5.02
N CYS A 420 -0.75 -7.31 6.07
CA CYS A 420 -1.67 -8.40 6.36
C CYS A 420 -2.99 -7.83 6.90
N LEU A 421 -2.93 -6.92 7.88
CA LEU A 421 -4.10 -6.27 8.45
C LEU A 421 -4.81 -5.38 7.42
N ARG A 422 -4.05 -4.69 6.55
CA ARG A 422 -4.60 -3.93 5.42
C ARG A 422 -5.39 -4.81 4.47
N SER A 423 -4.82 -5.97 4.10
CA SER A 423 -5.46 -6.92 3.19
C SER A 423 -6.69 -7.58 3.82
N ALA A 424 -6.72 -7.69 5.15
CA ALA A 424 -7.86 -8.18 5.91
C ALA A 424 -8.93 -7.10 6.20
N GLY A 425 -8.76 -5.88 5.70
CA GLY A 425 -9.74 -4.78 5.84
C GLY A 425 -9.66 -3.96 7.12
N GLY A 426 -8.69 -4.23 8.01
CA GLY A 426 -8.55 -3.55 9.31
C GLY A 426 -8.33 -2.03 9.20
N TYR A 427 -7.78 -1.55 8.08
CA TYR A 427 -7.51 -0.13 7.83
C TYR A 427 -8.53 0.55 6.92
N ASN A 428 -9.68 -0.07 6.66
CA ASN A 428 -10.75 0.62 5.95
C ASN A 428 -11.20 1.86 6.75
N ASP A 429 -11.45 2.98 6.06
CA ASP A 429 -11.87 4.26 6.65
C ASP A 429 -10.88 4.83 7.69
N TRP A 430 -9.59 4.57 7.52
CA TRP A 430 -8.56 5.11 8.42
C TRP A 430 -8.52 6.65 8.37
N PRO A 431 -8.36 7.36 9.52
CA PRO A 431 -8.20 6.86 10.89
C PRO A 431 -9.49 6.87 11.73
N THR A 432 -10.65 7.11 11.14
CA THR A 432 -11.91 7.36 11.87
C THR A 432 -12.30 6.22 12.80
N GLY A 433 -12.75 6.53 14.02
CA GLY A 433 -13.16 5.54 15.02
C GLY A 433 -12.01 4.90 15.79
N ARG A 434 -10.76 5.36 15.62
CA ARG A 434 -9.57 4.79 16.27
C ARG A 434 -8.98 5.76 17.27
N GLY A 435 -8.40 5.22 18.33
CA GLY A 435 -7.75 6.03 19.35
C GLY A 435 -6.98 5.24 20.38
N ILE A 436 -6.37 5.97 21.28
CA ILE A 436 -5.49 5.45 22.31
C ILE A 436 -5.90 6.07 23.65
N PHE A 437 -6.09 5.23 24.66
CA PHE A 437 -6.27 5.66 26.05
C PHE A 437 -5.07 5.25 26.89
N PHE A 438 -4.60 6.11 27.80
CA PHE A 438 -3.64 5.69 28.81
C PHE A 438 -3.84 6.42 30.14
N ASN A 439 -3.51 5.74 31.23
CA ASN A 439 -3.51 6.34 32.56
C ASN A 439 -2.33 7.31 32.74
N LYS A 440 -2.42 8.17 33.77
CA LYS A 440 -1.40 9.21 34.06
C LYS A 440 0.04 8.66 34.15
N ASN A 441 0.19 7.45 34.68
CA ASN A 441 1.50 6.81 34.88
C ASN A 441 1.97 6.01 33.66
N LYS A 442 1.19 5.95 32.58
CA LYS A 442 1.48 5.16 31.37
C LYS A 442 1.73 3.67 31.67
N THR A 443 1.09 3.15 32.72
CA THR A 443 1.15 1.75 33.16
C THR A 443 -0.07 0.92 32.76
N PHE A 444 -1.11 1.59 32.27
CA PHE A 444 -2.28 0.99 31.63
C PHE A 444 -2.62 1.78 30.35
N LEU A 445 -2.75 1.07 29.24
CA LEU A 445 -2.95 1.60 27.89
C LEU A 445 -4.04 0.77 27.19
N VAL A 446 -4.86 1.39 26.36
CA VAL A 446 -5.87 0.71 25.54
C VAL A 446 -5.81 1.25 24.12
N TRP A 447 -5.69 0.35 23.13
CA TRP A 447 -5.94 0.71 21.73
C TRP A 447 -7.38 0.37 21.36
N VAL A 448 -8.00 1.30 20.63
CA VAL A 448 -9.39 1.22 20.18
C VAL A 448 -9.39 1.04 18.65
N ASN A 449 -10.05 -0.02 18.15
CA ASN A 449 -10.27 -0.33 16.74
C ASN A 449 -9.00 -0.49 15.86
N GLU A 450 -7.96 -1.17 16.38
CA GLU A 450 -6.73 -1.47 15.62
C GLU A 450 -6.88 -2.79 14.82
N GLU A 451 -6.41 -3.92 15.35
CA GLU A 451 -6.71 -5.27 14.86
C GLU A 451 -8.05 -5.78 15.43
N ASP A 452 -8.33 -5.37 16.67
CA ASP A 452 -9.43 -5.77 17.52
C ASP A 452 -10.12 -4.48 18.03
N HIS A 453 -11.40 -4.55 18.42
CA HIS A 453 -12.15 -3.43 19.01
C HIS A 453 -11.38 -2.84 20.19
N LEU A 454 -10.89 -3.70 21.07
CA LEU A 454 -10.18 -3.29 22.27
C LEU A 454 -8.95 -4.14 22.50
N ARG A 455 -7.85 -3.46 22.79
CA ARG A 455 -6.57 -4.06 23.13
C ARG A 455 -6.05 -3.45 24.42
N LEU A 456 -6.28 -4.13 25.53
CA LEU A 456 -5.95 -3.64 26.87
C LEU A 456 -4.54 -4.08 27.24
N ILE A 457 -3.70 -3.14 27.66
CA ILE A 457 -2.28 -3.36 27.94
C ILE A 457 -1.98 -2.86 29.36
N SER A 458 -1.46 -3.74 30.21
CA SER A 458 -0.87 -3.36 31.50
C SER A 458 0.62 -3.64 31.49
N MET A 459 1.41 -2.65 31.90
CA MET A 459 2.87 -2.73 31.84
C MET A 459 3.53 -1.84 32.89
N GLN A 460 4.76 -2.19 33.28
CA GLN A 460 5.62 -1.31 34.07
C GLN A 460 7.08 -1.74 33.94
N LYS A 461 8.00 -0.86 34.33
CA LYS A 461 9.40 -1.24 34.54
C LYS A 461 9.51 -2.17 35.74
N GLY A 462 10.36 -3.19 35.63
CA GLY A 462 10.61 -4.12 36.73
C GLY A 462 9.62 -5.28 36.80
N GLY A 463 9.99 -6.26 37.64
CA GLY A 463 9.51 -7.64 37.48
C GLY A 463 8.22 -8.01 38.21
N ASN A 464 7.39 -7.04 38.59
CA ASN A 464 6.25 -7.27 39.46
C ASN A 464 5.01 -7.74 38.68
N LEU A 465 5.05 -8.98 38.19
CA LEU A 465 3.97 -9.58 37.40
C LEU A 465 2.61 -9.57 38.10
N LYS A 466 2.60 -9.69 39.45
CA LYS A 466 1.37 -9.65 40.24
C LYS A 466 0.67 -8.30 40.11
N GLU A 467 1.40 -7.20 40.29
CA GLU A 467 0.86 -5.84 40.22
C GLU A 467 0.31 -5.52 38.82
N ILE A 468 1.06 -5.89 37.78
CA ILE A 468 0.67 -5.72 36.38
C ILE A 468 -0.63 -6.47 36.08
N TYR A 469 -0.72 -7.73 36.51
CA TYR A 469 -1.90 -8.55 36.30
C TYR A 469 -3.10 -8.05 37.11
N THR A 470 -2.91 -7.67 38.38
CA THR A 470 -3.97 -7.11 39.21
C THR A 470 -4.54 -5.83 38.61
N ARG A 471 -3.68 -4.92 38.11
CA ARG A 471 -4.12 -3.69 37.42
C ARG A 471 -4.98 -4.01 36.20
N LEU A 472 -4.56 -4.97 35.38
CA LEU A 472 -5.29 -5.37 34.19
C LEU A 472 -6.65 -6.00 34.50
N VAL A 473 -6.70 -6.93 35.45
CA VAL A 473 -7.94 -7.59 35.87
C VAL A 473 -8.92 -6.57 36.46
N ASN A 474 -8.44 -5.62 37.25
CA ASN A 474 -9.29 -4.55 37.78
C ASN A 474 -9.86 -3.69 36.65
N ALA A 475 -9.06 -3.33 35.64
CA ALA A 475 -9.56 -2.58 34.49
C ALA A 475 -10.62 -3.34 33.70
N ILE A 476 -10.39 -4.63 33.42
CA ILE A 476 -11.36 -5.49 32.73
C ILE A 476 -12.68 -5.54 33.51
N LYS A 477 -12.64 -5.81 34.81
CA LYS A 477 -13.85 -5.88 35.66
C LYS A 477 -14.63 -4.57 35.69
N GLU A 478 -13.94 -3.43 35.69
CA GLU A 478 -14.60 -2.13 35.63
C GLU A 478 -15.22 -1.87 34.26
N MET A 479 -14.55 -2.25 33.18
CA MET A 479 -15.07 -2.10 31.81
C MET A 479 -16.26 -3.04 31.54
N GLU A 480 -16.26 -4.26 32.07
CA GLU A 480 -17.36 -5.23 31.96
C GLU A 480 -18.68 -4.75 32.58
N LYS A 481 -18.64 -3.74 33.46
CA LYS A 481 -19.87 -3.11 33.98
C LYS A 481 -20.64 -2.33 32.92
N LYS A 482 -19.96 -1.93 31.83
CA LYS A 482 -20.55 -1.13 30.74
C LYS A 482 -20.47 -1.82 29.38
N LEU A 483 -19.57 -2.78 29.21
CA LEU A 483 -19.33 -3.49 27.96
C LEU A 483 -19.58 -4.98 28.14
N THR A 484 -20.15 -5.61 27.12
CA THR A 484 -20.26 -7.05 27.04
C THR A 484 -19.22 -7.58 26.05
N PHE A 485 -18.28 -8.38 26.51
CA PHE A 485 -17.28 -8.99 25.65
C PHE A 485 -17.82 -10.25 24.97
N ALA A 486 -17.49 -10.41 23.69
CA ALA A 486 -17.89 -11.57 22.90
C ALA A 486 -17.18 -12.84 23.42
N HIS A 487 -17.96 -13.86 23.75
CA HIS A 487 -17.46 -15.11 24.31
C HIS A 487 -18.26 -16.31 23.77
N HIS A 488 -17.57 -17.43 23.56
CA HIS A 488 -18.15 -18.68 23.11
C HIS A 488 -17.66 -19.84 23.99
N ASP A 489 -18.56 -20.74 24.39
CA ASP A 489 -18.28 -21.80 25.37
C ASP A 489 -17.07 -22.69 25.02
N LYS A 490 -16.85 -22.96 23.73
CA LYS A 490 -15.72 -23.77 23.28
C LYS A 490 -14.45 -22.97 22.98
N LEU A 491 -14.60 -21.70 22.63
CA LEU A 491 -13.51 -20.89 22.06
C LEU A 491 -13.02 -19.81 23.01
N GLY A 492 -13.66 -19.64 24.17
CA GLY A 492 -13.40 -18.55 25.09
C GLY A 492 -13.81 -17.20 24.50
N TYR A 493 -13.06 -16.15 24.84
CA TYR A 493 -13.26 -14.83 24.28
C TYR A 493 -12.90 -14.80 22.79
N LEU A 494 -13.72 -14.08 22.02
CA LEU A 494 -13.61 -13.98 20.57
C LEU A 494 -12.77 -12.77 20.16
N THR A 495 -11.84 -13.00 19.24
CA THR A 495 -10.93 -12.02 18.65
C THR A 495 -10.98 -12.10 17.14
N PHE A 496 -10.49 -11.05 16.48
CA PHE A 496 -10.41 -11.02 15.02
C PHE A 496 -9.55 -12.17 14.50
N CYS A 497 -8.32 -12.30 15.02
CA CYS A 497 -7.41 -13.36 14.65
C CYS A 497 -7.66 -14.63 15.50
N PRO A 498 -7.83 -15.84 14.91
CA PRO A 498 -8.06 -17.07 15.68
C PRO A 498 -6.92 -17.46 16.61
N THR A 499 -5.70 -17.01 16.28
CA THR A 499 -4.52 -17.27 17.13
C THR A 499 -4.62 -16.59 18.51
N ASN A 500 -5.53 -15.61 18.65
CA ASN A 500 -5.78 -14.88 19.88
C ASN A 500 -7.04 -15.34 20.64
N LEU A 501 -7.71 -16.44 20.24
CA LEU A 501 -8.89 -16.96 20.95
C LEU A 501 -8.56 -17.52 22.34
N GLY A 502 -9.60 -17.79 23.13
CA GLY A 502 -9.50 -18.38 24.46
C GLY A 502 -9.41 -17.31 25.52
N THR A 503 -8.26 -17.24 26.19
CA THR A 503 -7.94 -16.20 27.17
C THR A 503 -7.63 -14.86 26.51
N THR A 504 -7.25 -14.86 25.22
CA THR A 504 -6.68 -13.70 24.50
C THR A 504 -5.40 -13.12 25.11
N LEU A 505 -4.86 -13.82 26.12
CA LEU A 505 -3.87 -13.29 27.02
C LEU A 505 -2.44 -13.49 26.54
N ARG A 506 -1.81 -12.42 26.10
CA ARG A 506 -0.36 -12.38 25.88
C ARG A 506 0.34 -11.76 27.08
N ALA A 507 0.87 -12.61 27.95
CA ALA A 507 1.81 -12.20 28.99
C ALA A 507 3.23 -12.30 28.42
N SER A 508 4.04 -11.28 28.62
CA SER A 508 5.32 -11.15 27.94
C SER A 508 6.35 -10.40 28.77
N VAL A 509 7.63 -10.58 28.45
CA VAL A 509 8.74 -10.04 29.22
C VAL A 509 9.94 -9.71 28.33
N HIS A 510 10.48 -8.51 28.49
CA HIS A 510 11.79 -8.18 27.93
C HIS A 510 12.88 -8.78 28.82
N ILE A 511 13.58 -9.79 28.30
CA ILE A 511 14.63 -10.52 29.00
C ILE A 511 15.94 -10.51 28.20
N LYS A 512 17.05 -10.32 28.91
CA LYS A 512 18.40 -10.42 28.35
C LYS A 512 18.93 -11.85 28.56
N ILE A 513 19.07 -12.60 27.47
CA ILE A 513 19.54 -14.00 27.46
C ILE A 513 20.58 -14.26 26.35
N PRO A 514 21.70 -13.51 26.31
CA PRO A 514 22.65 -13.53 25.21
C PRO A 514 23.37 -14.87 24.98
N LYS A 515 23.44 -15.75 25.99
CA LYS A 515 24.05 -17.08 25.85
C LYS A 515 23.06 -18.07 25.28
N LEU A 516 21.85 -18.13 25.86
CA LEU A 516 20.77 -18.98 25.37
C LEU A 516 20.34 -18.58 23.96
N SER A 517 20.20 -17.29 23.66
CA SER A 517 19.81 -16.84 22.31
C SER A 517 20.87 -17.09 21.23
N ALA A 518 22.12 -17.33 21.63
CA ALA A 518 23.21 -17.66 20.72
C ALA A 518 23.26 -19.16 20.38
N THR A 519 22.48 -20.01 21.05
CA THR A 519 22.44 -21.44 20.74
C THR A 519 21.59 -21.70 19.49
N PRO A 520 21.97 -22.66 18.63
CA PRO A 520 21.19 -23.01 17.44
C PRO A 520 19.76 -23.49 17.75
N ASP A 521 19.55 -24.06 18.94
CA ASP A 521 18.30 -24.66 19.40
C ASP A 521 17.40 -23.70 20.21
N PHE A 522 17.75 -22.41 20.30
CA PHE A 522 17.00 -21.43 21.10
C PHE A 522 15.48 -21.43 20.84
N LYS A 523 15.08 -21.47 19.56
CA LYS A 523 13.65 -21.50 19.19
C LYS A 523 12.98 -22.80 19.62
N ASP A 524 13.65 -23.93 19.48
CA ASP A 524 13.13 -25.25 19.88
C ASP A 524 13.00 -25.35 21.41
N ILE A 525 13.93 -24.76 22.16
CA ILE A 525 13.86 -24.65 23.62
C ILE A 525 12.63 -23.82 24.02
N CYS A 526 12.43 -22.64 23.40
CA CYS A 526 11.26 -21.81 23.66
C CYS A 526 9.96 -22.56 23.35
N GLU A 527 9.90 -23.22 22.20
CA GLU A 527 8.75 -24.01 21.75
C GLU A 527 8.38 -25.10 22.77
N LYS A 528 9.37 -25.86 23.27
CA LYS A 528 9.17 -26.89 24.32
C LYS A 528 8.70 -26.33 25.65
N LEU A 529 8.99 -25.06 25.93
CA LEU A 529 8.53 -24.35 27.13
C LEU A 529 7.19 -23.63 26.91
N ASN A 530 6.52 -23.84 25.76
CA ASN A 530 5.32 -23.11 25.34
C ASN A 530 5.54 -21.59 25.31
N LEU A 531 6.74 -21.15 24.93
CA LEU A 531 7.12 -19.75 24.80
C LEU A 531 7.28 -19.37 23.33
N GLN A 532 7.01 -18.10 23.04
CA GLN A 532 7.24 -17.48 21.74
C GLN A 532 8.23 -16.31 21.91
N PRO A 533 9.46 -16.41 21.35
CA PRO A 533 10.42 -15.30 21.35
C PRO A 533 10.18 -14.37 20.16
N ARG A 534 10.23 -13.04 20.40
CA ARG A 534 10.15 -11.99 19.38
C ARG A 534 11.26 -10.94 19.59
N GLY A 535 11.54 -10.15 18.55
CA GLY A 535 12.42 -8.98 18.64
C GLY A 535 11.82 -7.88 19.52
N THR A 536 12.66 -6.93 19.94
CA THR A 536 12.28 -5.90 20.93
C THR A 536 11.23 -4.90 20.43
N ASP A 537 11.04 -4.80 19.10
CA ASP A 537 10.11 -3.88 18.45
C ASP A 537 8.83 -4.59 17.93
N GLY A 538 8.60 -5.86 18.30
CA GLY A 538 7.39 -6.61 17.96
C GLY A 538 7.59 -7.74 16.96
N GLU A 539 6.49 -8.17 16.30
CA GLU A 539 6.53 -9.26 15.31
C GLU A 539 7.47 -8.92 14.15
N ASN A 540 8.33 -9.87 13.77
CA ASN A 540 9.26 -9.77 12.62
C ASN A 540 10.40 -8.73 12.74
N THR A 541 10.79 -8.31 13.95
CA THR A 541 11.88 -7.33 14.16
C THR A 541 13.22 -7.98 14.54
N GLU A 542 14.34 -7.37 14.12
CA GLU A 542 15.70 -7.86 14.40
C GLU A 542 16.14 -7.58 15.86
N ASN A 543 16.99 -8.46 16.40
CA ASN A 543 17.41 -8.39 17.80
C ASN A 543 18.65 -7.51 17.99
N LYS A 544 18.68 -6.68 19.05
CA LYS A 544 19.87 -5.95 19.49
C LYS A 544 20.38 -6.51 20.82
N GLY A 545 21.59 -7.07 20.84
CA GLY A 545 22.33 -7.36 22.07
C GLY A 545 21.83 -8.53 22.94
N GLY A 546 21.12 -9.52 22.37
CA GLY A 546 20.65 -10.71 23.09
C GLY A 546 19.45 -10.43 24.02
N VAL A 547 18.68 -9.37 23.74
CA VAL A 547 17.42 -9.04 24.42
C VAL A 547 16.26 -9.51 23.55
N TYR A 548 15.32 -10.23 24.17
CA TYR A 548 14.13 -10.77 23.50
C TYR A 548 12.87 -10.42 24.27
N ASP A 549 11.77 -10.26 23.54
CA ASP A 549 10.43 -10.32 24.08
C ASP A 549 9.97 -11.79 24.13
N ILE A 550 9.91 -12.37 25.34
CA ILE A 550 9.43 -13.73 25.55
C ILE A 550 8.00 -13.70 26.06
N SER A 551 7.08 -14.37 25.37
CA SER A 551 5.68 -14.49 25.78
C SER A 551 5.19 -15.93 25.85
N ASN A 552 4.12 -16.21 26.60
CA ASN A 552 3.42 -17.49 26.44
C ASN A 552 2.96 -17.66 24.98
N LYS A 553 2.99 -18.88 24.47
CA LYS A 553 2.49 -19.22 23.12
C LYS A 553 0.99 -19.54 23.15
N ARG A 554 0.55 -20.31 24.15
CA ARG A 554 -0.82 -20.79 24.26
C ARG A 554 -1.77 -19.67 24.71
N ARG A 555 -2.97 -19.64 24.11
CA ARG A 555 -4.07 -18.72 24.45
C ARG A 555 -5.37 -19.47 24.73
N LEU A 556 -5.55 -20.64 24.13
CA LEU A 556 -6.73 -21.50 24.26
C LEU A 556 -6.38 -22.81 25.00
N GLY A 557 -7.35 -23.37 25.72
CA GLY A 557 -7.19 -24.63 26.48
C GLY A 557 -6.46 -24.47 27.81
N LEU A 558 -6.43 -23.26 28.36
CA LEU A 558 -5.90 -22.89 29.67
C LEU A 558 -6.61 -21.62 30.16
N THR A 559 -6.60 -21.39 31.47
CA THR A 559 -7.11 -20.15 32.08
C THR A 559 -6.09 -19.01 31.99
N GLU A 560 -6.53 -17.77 32.20
CA GLU A 560 -5.67 -16.58 32.22
C GLU A 560 -4.52 -16.72 33.23
N ILE A 561 -4.82 -17.28 34.40
CA ILE A 561 -3.81 -17.48 35.45
C ILE A 561 -2.82 -18.57 35.06
N GLU A 562 -3.27 -19.66 34.43
CA GLU A 562 -2.39 -20.72 33.92
C GLU A 562 -1.47 -20.19 32.81
N ALA A 563 -1.99 -19.36 31.88
CA ALA A 563 -1.20 -18.71 30.84
C ALA A 563 -0.07 -17.84 31.41
N ILE A 564 -0.34 -17.09 32.47
CA ILE A 564 0.67 -16.28 33.16
C ILE A 564 1.69 -17.15 33.89
N GLN A 565 1.25 -18.22 34.57
CA GLN A 565 2.18 -19.13 35.24
C GLN A 565 3.05 -19.87 34.23
N GLU A 566 2.52 -20.21 33.05
CA GLU A 566 3.27 -20.83 31.96
C GLU A 566 4.37 -19.89 31.46
N MET A 567 4.05 -18.62 31.17
CA MET A 567 5.05 -17.61 30.79
C MET A 567 6.11 -17.41 31.89
N ARG A 568 5.68 -17.26 33.14
CA ARG A 568 6.57 -17.07 34.28
C ARG A 568 7.55 -18.24 34.42
N LYS A 569 7.04 -19.48 34.39
CA LYS A 569 7.85 -20.69 34.51
C LYS A 569 8.84 -20.79 33.35
N GLY A 570 8.39 -20.60 32.11
CA GLY A 570 9.27 -20.64 30.95
C GLY A 570 10.35 -19.56 30.99
N THR A 571 10.02 -18.37 31.50
CA THR A 571 10.98 -17.28 31.71
C THR A 571 12.04 -17.64 32.76
N ASP A 572 11.62 -18.21 33.89
CA ASP A 572 12.53 -18.64 34.96
C ASP A 572 13.42 -19.80 34.49
N ASP A 573 12.86 -20.76 33.74
CA ASP A 573 13.63 -21.83 33.10
C ASP A 573 14.65 -21.26 32.09
N SER A 574 14.27 -20.26 31.29
CA SER A 574 15.19 -19.60 30.33
C SER A 574 16.37 -18.92 31.03
N LYS A 575 16.17 -18.34 32.21
CA LYS A 575 17.27 -17.78 33.04
C LYS A 575 18.20 -18.88 33.55
N ASN A 576 17.65 -19.98 34.03
CA ASN A 576 18.45 -21.10 34.52
C ASN A 576 19.35 -21.69 33.42
N VAL A 577 18.82 -21.80 32.19
CA VAL A 577 19.60 -22.27 31.02
C VAL A 577 20.67 -21.25 30.60
N GLN A 578 20.38 -19.96 30.72
CA GLN A 578 21.34 -18.89 30.49
C GLN A 578 22.53 -18.95 31.48
N GLU A 579 22.30 -19.44 32.71
CA GLU A 579 23.34 -19.62 33.73
C GLU A 579 24.08 -20.96 33.59
N ASP A 580 23.40 -22.04 33.21
CA ASP A 580 23.96 -23.38 33.01
C ASP A 580 23.33 -24.10 31.80
N VAL A 581 24.06 -24.17 30.68
CA VAL A 581 23.60 -24.80 29.43
C VAL A 581 23.32 -26.32 29.60
N SER A 582 23.89 -26.96 30.62
CA SER A 582 23.64 -28.39 30.92
C SER A 582 22.32 -28.64 31.66
N PHE A 583 21.61 -27.58 32.09
CA PHE A 583 20.32 -27.66 32.79
C PHE A 583 19.22 -28.32 31.96
N MET A 584 19.12 -28.01 30.66
CA MET A 584 18.10 -28.62 29.78
C MET A 584 18.31 -30.12 29.58
N ARG A 585 19.56 -30.58 29.47
CA ARG A 585 19.87 -32.02 29.32
C ARG A 585 19.41 -32.85 30.52
N ARG A 586 19.44 -32.25 31.72
CA ARG A 586 18.94 -32.88 32.96
C ARG A 586 17.41 -32.89 33.02
N LYS A 587 16.75 -31.82 32.55
CA LYS A 587 15.28 -31.71 32.56
C LYS A 587 14.61 -32.56 31.47
N THR A 588 15.18 -32.66 30.26
CA THR A 588 14.61 -33.50 29.20
C THR A 588 14.65 -34.99 29.54
N SER A 589 15.61 -35.45 30.36
CA SER A 589 15.64 -36.84 30.84
C SER A 589 14.49 -37.17 31.81
N SER A 590 13.84 -36.18 32.41
CA SER A 590 12.67 -36.38 33.30
C SER A 590 11.33 -36.15 32.61
N TYR A 591 11.31 -35.82 31.32
CA TYR A 591 10.09 -35.65 30.50
C TYR A 591 9.83 -36.85 29.57
N VAL A 592 10.71 -37.86 29.57
CA VAL A 592 10.61 -39.08 28.73
C VAL A 592 10.23 -40.33 29.56
N HIS A 593 9.80 -40.14 30.81
CA HIS A 593 9.23 -41.20 31.66
C HIS A 593 7.88 -40.80 32.23
#